data_AF-A0A356SGR2-F1
#
_entry.id   AF-A0A356SGR2-F1
#
_cell.length_a   1.000
_cell.length_b   1.000
_cell.length_c   1.000
_cell.angle_alpha   90.00
_cell.angle_beta   90.00
_cell.angle_gamma   90.00
#
_symmetry.space_group_name_H-M   'P 1'
#
loop_
_entity.id
_entity.type
_entity.pdbx_description
1 polymer ?
#
loop_
_entity_poly.entity_id
_entity_poly.type
_entity_poly.pdbx_seq_one_letter_code
_entity_poly.pdbx_strand_id
1 'polypeptide(L)'
;MSEQTDRQPPISRWLSALLVLGLCLVFFIQVKDILTPFIVGALIAYLGDPLVDRLESRGLSRTGSVTLVFALLISLLTVIVAVVAPILIQQLSELAAAIPDAYRWLSEEAVPWLQLRLNLSPVSLPNIDWQTSLSEHWQSVGQMTGGVVQRVTTSSLALIATLLNLALIPVVAFYLMRDWDIMMAGLLRLVPRAWAGTVADSVSEAHGVLEAFLRGQLVVMAAQALMYSFG
;
A
#
# COMPACT_ATOMS: atom_id res chain seq x y z
N MET A 1 -48.22 -36.61 -30.72
CA MET A 1 -46.84 -37.12 -30.58
C MET A 1 -45.93 -35.91 -30.43
N SER A 2 -45.47 -35.66 -29.20
CA SER A 2 -44.33 -34.80 -28.81
C SER A 2 -44.02 -33.52 -29.62
N GLU A 3 -44.57 -32.38 -29.21
CA GLU A 3 -43.92 -31.08 -29.45
C GLU A 3 -42.78 -30.93 -28.45
N GLN A 4 -41.55 -31.09 -28.94
CA GLN A 4 -40.33 -30.75 -28.22
C GLN A 4 -40.24 -29.23 -28.11
N THR A 5 -40.57 -28.69 -26.95
CA THR A 5 -40.22 -27.31 -26.58
C THR A 5 -38.70 -27.26 -26.39
N ASP A 6 -38.01 -26.84 -27.45
CA ASP A 6 -36.58 -26.56 -27.49
C ASP A 6 -36.22 -25.56 -26.38
N ARG A 7 -35.56 -26.07 -25.33
CA ARG A 7 -35.02 -25.25 -24.23
C ARG A 7 -33.75 -24.56 -24.71
N GLN A 8 -33.91 -23.48 -25.46
CA GLN A 8 -32.79 -22.58 -25.71
C GLN A 8 -32.38 -21.90 -24.40
N PRO A 9 -31.09 -21.91 -24.01
CA PRO A 9 -30.63 -21.14 -22.86
C PRO A 9 -30.89 -19.66 -23.16
N PRO A 10 -31.47 -18.88 -22.24
CA PRO A 10 -31.88 -17.52 -22.52
C PRO A 10 -30.64 -16.63 -22.70
N ILE A 11 -30.21 -16.43 -23.95
CA ILE A 11 -29.14 -15.50 -24.36
C ILE A 11 -29.36 -14.09 -23.77
N SER A 12 -30.61 -13.71 -23.55
CA SER A 12 -30.99 -12.45 -22.90
C SER A 12 -30.50 -12.31 -21.44
N ARG A 13 -30.39 -13.40 -20.67
CA ARG A 13 -29.87 -13.37 -19.28
C ARG A 13 -28.36 -13.13 -19.23
N TRP A 14 -27.63 -13.62 -20.22
CA TRP A 14 -26.19 -13.40 -20.32
C TRP A 14 -25.88 -11.98 -20.81
N LEU A 15 -26.66 -11.46 -21.75
CA LEU A 15 -26.54 -10.06 -22.18
C LEU A 15 -26.88 -9.08 -21.06
N SER A 16 -27.94 -9.33 -20.27
CA SER A 16 -28.25 -8.47 -19.12
C SER A 16 -27.21 -8.61 -18.00
N ALA A 17 -26.69 -9.82 -17.75
CA ALA A 17 -25.59 -10.02 -16.79
C ALA A 17 -24.32 -9.27 -17.21
N LEU A 18 -23.94 -9.32 -18.50
CA LEU A 18 -22.79 -8.59 -19.03
C LEU A 18 -22.99 -7.07 -18.97
N LEU A 19 -24.20 -6.59 -19.22
CA LEU A 19 -24.52 -5.15 -19.13
C LEU A 19 -24.47 -4.67 -17.67
N VAL A 20 -25.03 -5.43 -16.73
CA VAL A 20 -24.94 -5.14 -15.30
C VAL A 20 -23.50 -5.19 -14.82
N LEU A 21 -22.73 -6.19 -15.24
CA LEU A 21 -21.30 -6.32 -14.92
C LEU A 21 -20.52 -5.10 -15.45
N GLY A 22 -20.73 -4.71 -16.71
CA GLY A 22 -20.08 -3.56 -17.33
C GLY A 22 -20.45 -2.24 -16.63
N LEU A 23 -21.71 -2.05 -16.28
CA LEU A 23 -22.17 -0.88 -15.54
C LEU A 23 -21.55 -0.83 -14.13
N CYS A 24 -21.47 -1.98 -13.46
CA CYS A 24 -20.84 -2.11 -12.14
C CYS A 24 -19.34 -1.82 -12.23
N LEU A 25 -18.66 -2.27 -13.29
CA LEU A 25 -17.24 -2.03 -13.52
C LEU A 25 -16.95 -0.54 -13.79
N VAL A 26 -17.75 0.12 -14.64
CA VAL A 26 -17.64 1.57 -14.88
C VAL A 26 -17.91 2.36 -13.61
N PHE A 27 -18.93 1.99 -12.84
CA PHE A 27 -19.21 2.59 -11.54
C PHE A 27 -18.03 2.42 -10.57
N PHE A 28 -17.45 1.22 -10.50
CA PHE A 28 -16.31 0.94 -9.63
C PHE A 28 -15.08 1.77 -10.02
N ILE A 29 -14.80 1.92 -11.32
CA ILE A 29 -13.70 2.75 -11.82
C ILE A 29 -13.87 4.23 -11.44
N GLN A 30 -15.11 4.74 -11.46
CA GLN A 30 -15.41 6.13 -11.08
C GLN A 30 -15.34 6.36 -9.57
N VAL A 31 -15.64 5.34 -8.75
CA VAL A 31 -15.67 5.45 -7.28
C VAL A 31 -14.32 5.07 -6.63
N LYS A 32 -13.41 4.42 -7.36
CA LYS A 32 -12.14 3.90 -6.83
C LYS A 32 -11.33 4.93 -6.03
N ASP A 33 -11.31 6.19 -6.46
CA ASP A 33 -10.48 7.24 -5.85
C ASP A 33 -11.06 7.67 -4.49
N ILE A 34 -12.39 7.58 -4.34
CA ILE A 34 -13.11 7.79 -3.08
C ILE A 34 -13.03 6.54 -2.21
N LEU A 35 -12.97 5.35 -2.81
CA LEU A 35 -12.90 4.08 -2.08
C LEU A 35 -11.51 3.81 -1.49
N THR A 36 -10.45 4.35 -2.09
CA THR A 36 -9.07 4.19 -1.63
C THR A 36 -8.90 4.54 -0.14
N PRO A 37 -9.30 5.72 0.35
CA PRO A 37 -9.18 6.05 1.77
C PRO A 37 -10.04 5.15 2.69
N PHE A 38 -11.14 4.59 2.19
CA PHE A 38 -11.93 3.61 2.93
C PHE A 38 -11.24 2.25 3.03
N ILE A 39 -10.61 1.76 1.96
CA ILE A 39 -9.87 0.49 1.98
C ILE A 39 -8.66 0.61 2.91
N VAL A 40 -7.89 1.69 2.79
CA VAL A 40 -6.73 1.95 3.66
C VAL A 40 -7.19 2.12 5.11
N GLY A 41 -8.26 2.89 5.33
CA GLY A 41 -8.82 3.07 6.66
C GLY A 41 -9.35 1.78 7.29
N ALA A 42 -9.98 0.91 6.50
CA ALA A 42 -10.45 -0.40 6.93
C ALA A 42 -9.29 -1.33 7.28
N LEU A 43 -8.19 -1.29 6.52
CA LEU A 43 -6.98 -2.05 6.82
C LEU A 43 -6.37 -1.59 8.16
N ILE A 44 -6.27 -0.27 8.38
CA ILE A 44 -5.79 0.29 9.65
C ILE A 44 -6.72 -0.09 10.81
N ALA A 45 -8.04 0.01 10.60
CA ALA A 45 -9.05 -0.37 11.58
C ALA A 45 -8.90 -1.84 11.97
N TYR A 46 -8.83 -2.75 10.99
CA TYR A 46 -8.63 -4.18 11.21
C TYR A 46 -7.36 -4.49 12.02
N LEU A 47 -6.25 -3.80 11.74
CA LEU A 47 -5.00 -3.98 12.47
C LEU A 47 -5.07 -3.44 13.90
N GLY A 48 -5.81 -2.36 14.13
CA GLY A 48 -5.93 -1.74 15.44
C GLY A 48 -7.01 -2.36 16.34
N ASP A 49 -8.05 -2.95 15.76
CA ASP A 49 -9.18 -3.58 16.47
C ASP A 49 -8.74 -4.59 17.55
N PRO A 50 -7.83 -5.57 17.31
CA PRO A 50 -7.39 -6.49 18.36
C PRO A 50 -6.62 -5.79 19.50
N LEU A 51 -6.03 -4.62 19.24
CA LEU A 51 -5.42 -3.79 20.30
C LEU A 51 -6.50 -3.04 21.09
N VAL A 52 -7.56 -2.59 20.42
CA VAL A 52 -8.72 -1.95 21.04
C VAL A 52 -9.44 -2.93 21.95
N ASP A 53 -9.71 -4.15 21.51
CA ASP A 53 -10.37 -5.20 22.32
C ASP A 53 -9.55 -5.57 23.57
N ARG A 54 -8.21 -5.61 23.44
CA ARG A 54 -7.30 -5.83 24.57
C ARG A 54 -7.32 -4.69 25.59
N LEU A 55 -7.64 -3.47 25.18
CA LEU A 55 -7.81 -2.35 26.11
C LEU A 55 -9.24 -2.30 26.68
N GLU A 56 -10.24 -2.64 25.88
CA GLU A 56 -11.64 -2.74 26.33
C GLU A 56 -11.80 -3.81 27.42
N SER A 57 -11.16 -4.98 27.24
CA SER A 57 -11.10 -6.03 28.28
C SER A 57 -10.38 -5.63 29.57
N ARG A 58 -9.60 -4.53 29.57
CA ARG A 58 -8.98 -3.93 30.76
C ARG A 58 -9.86 -2.87 31.44
N GLY A 59 -11.08 -2.66 30.95
CA GLY A 59 -12.07 -1.76 31.55
C GLY A 59 -12.13 -0.36 30.95
N LEU A 60 -11.44 -0.09 29.83
CA LEU A 60 -11.60 1.17 29.09
C LEU A 60 -12.87 1.14 28.24
N SER A 61 -13.53 2.30 28.08
CA SER A 61 -14.63 2.43 27.12
C SER A 61 -14.10 2.28 25.70
N ARG A 62 -14.89 1.69 24.79
CA ARG A 62 -14.48 1.46 23.40
C ARG A 62 -13.91 2.71 22.72
N THR A 63 -14.58 3.85 22.87
CA THR A 63 -14.07 5.13 22.34
C THR A 63 -12.71 5.51 22.92
N GLY A 64 -12.49 5.32 24.22
CA GLY A 64 -11.20 5.58 24.87
C GLY A 64 -10.09 4.64 24.37
N SER A 65 -10.39 3.35 24.23
CA SER A 65 -9.49 2.36 23.66
C SER A 65 -9.09 2.71 22.23
N VAL A 66 -10.06 3.09 21.38
CA VAL A 66 -9.82 3.49 19.99
C VAL A 66 -8.97 4.75 19.92
N THR A 67 -9.30 5.80 20.71
CA THR A 67 -8.49 7.03 20.72
C THR A 67 -7.04 6.76 21.12
N LEU A 68 -6.81 5.89 22.12
CA LEU A 68 -5.47 5.57 22.58
C LEU A 68 -4.70 4.76 21.52
N VAL A 69 -5.29 3.70 20.98
CA VAL A 69 -4.66 2.88 19.92
C VAL A 69 -4.37 3.71 18.68
N PHE A 70 -5.32 4.54 18.27
CA PHE A 70 -5.19 5.40 17.11
C PHE A 70 -4.08 6.45 17.29
N ALA A 71 -4.00 7.10 18.46
CA ALA A 71 -2.92 8.02 18.80
C ALA A 71 -1.55 7.32 18.79
N LEU A 72 -1.47 6.10 19.34
CA LEU A 72 -0.25 5.30 19.32
C LEU A 72 0.17 4.90 17.91
N LEU A 73 -0.78 4.49 17.05
CA LEU A 73 -0.52 4.15 15.66
C LEU A 73 -0.01 5.36 14.86
N ILE A 74 -0.65 6.53 14.98
CA ILE A 74 -0.19 7.74 14.29
C ILE A 74 1.18 8.19 14.81
N SER A 75 1.41 8.12 16.12
CA SER A 75 2.70 8.45 16.71
C SER A 75 3.81 7.53 16.20
N LEU A 76 3.56 6.21 16.21
CA LEU A 76 4.51 5.22 15.71
C LEU A 76 4.79 5.42 14.21
N LEU A 77 3.75 5.62 13.40
CA LEU A 77 3.89 5.87 11.97
C LEU A 77 4.71 7.14 11.70
N THR A 78 4.47 8.20 12.48
CA THR A 78 5.21 9.46 12.36
C THR A 78 6.69 9.27 12.70
N VAL A 79 7.01 8.52 13.76
CA VAL A 79 8.40 8.19 14.11
C VAL A 79 9.06 7.34 13.02
N ILE A 80 8.37 6.31 12.52
CA ILE A 80 8.87 5.46 11.43
C ILE A 80 9.17 6.31 10.21
N VAL A 81 8.24 7.16 9.77
CA VAL A 81 8.46 8.02 8.60
C VAL A 81 9.59 9.02 8.87
N ALA A 82 9.65 9.64 10.05
CA ALA A 82 10.69 10.60 10.40
C ALA A 82 12.10 10.00 10.43
N VAL A 83 12.25 8.71 10.75
CA VAL A 83 13.55 8.01 10.80
C VAL A 83 13.87 7.32 9.47
N VAL A 84 12.91 6.58 8.90
CA VAL A 84 13.13 5.76 7.69
C VAL A 84 13.20 6.63 6.44
N ALA A 85 12.39 7.69 6.33
CA ALA A 85 12.43 8.56 5.15
C ALA A 85 13.81 9.20 4.92
N PRO A 86 14.48 9.84 5.90
CA PRO A 86 15.81 10.41 5.66
C PRO A 86 16.86 9.34 5.35
N ILE A 87 16.80 8.17 6.00
CA ILE A 87 17.71 7.05 5.71
C ILE A 87 17.53 6.57 4.27
N LEU A 88 16.29 6.37 3.82
CA LEU A 88 16.00 5.98 2.44
C LEU A 88 16.46 7.06 1.43
N ILE A 89 16.26 8.34 1.74
CA ILE A 89 16.73 9.43 0.88
C ILE A 89 18.27 9.41 0.78
N GLN A 90 18.97 9.20 1.90
CA GLN A 90 20.43 9.06 1.91
C GLN A 90 20.88 7.86 1.09
N GLN A 91 20.29 6.69 1.29
CA GLN A 91 20.62 5.47 0.54
C GLN A 91 20.37 5.63 -0.96
N LEU A 92 19.25 6.26 -1.35
CA LEU A 92 18.97 6.57 -2.75
C LEU A 92 19.99 7.57 -3.30
N SER A 93 20.47 8.52 -2.48
CA SER A 93 21.50 9.49 -2.88
C SER A 93 22.85 8.86 -3.14
N GLU A 94 23.24 7.92 -2.29
CA GLU A 94 24.47 7.16 -2.47
C GLU A 94 24.38 6.26 -3.71
N LEU A 95 23.24 5.59 -3.90
CA LEU A 95 23.02 4.78 -5.09
C LEU A 95 23.06 5.60 -6.37
N ALA A 96 22.42 6.77 -6.37
CA ALA A 96 22.44 7.69 -7.50
C ALA A 96 23.85 8.22 -7.78
N ALA A 97 24.60 8.57 -6.73
CA ALA A 97 25.99 9.00 -6.84
C ALA A 97 26.93 7.87 -7.34
N ALA A 98 26.56 6.60 -7.15
CA ALA A 98 27.31 5.45 -7.67
C ALA A 98 27.03 5.14 -9.15
N ILE A 99 25.94 5.65 -9.74
CA ILE A 99 25.60 5.40 -11.16
C ILE A 99 26.70 5.90 -12.12
N PRO A 100 27.22 7.15 -12.00
CA PRO A 100 28.29 7.63 -12.86
C PRO A 100 29.56 6.77 -12.77
N ASP A 101 29.96 6.36 -11.57
CA ASP A 101 31.17 5.53 -11.37
C ASP A 101 30.99 4.13 -11.96
N ALA A 102 29.80 3.53 -11.80
CA ALA A 102 29.46 2.26 -12.45
C ALA A 102 29.49 2.37 -13.98
N TYR A 103 29.03 3.50 -14.54
CA TYR A 103 29.09 3.76 -15.98
C TYR A 103 30.52 3.96 -16.46
N ARG A 104 31.35 4.70 -15.72
CA ARG A 104 32.77 4.89 -16.04
C ARG A 104 33.50 3.56 -16.06
N TRP A 105 33.36 2.73 -15.03
CA TRP A 105 33.92 1.38 -15.00
C TRP A 105 33.42 0.52 -16.18
N LEU A 106 32.14 0.61 -16.52
CA LEU A 106 31.58 -0.10 -17.67
C LEU A 106 32.25 0.35 -18.98
N SER A 107 32.44 1.66 -19.17
CA SER A 107 33.02 2.24 -20.39
C SER A 107 34.54 2.10 -20.51
N GLU A 108 35.26 2.20 -19.40
CA GLU A 108 36.73 2.25 -19.36
C GLU A 108 37.35 0.86 -19.14
N GLU A 109 36.71 -0.03 -18.37
CA GLU A 109 37.21 -1.38 -18.11
C GLU A 109 36.40 -2.47 -18.85
N ALA A 110 35.09 -2.53 -18.62
CA ALA A 110 34.30 -3.70 -19.01
C ALA A 110 34.10 -3.80 -20.54
N VAL A 111 33.79 -2.69 -21.21
CA VAL A 111 33.61 -2.65 -22.67
C VAL A 111 34.92 -2.97 -23.42
N PRO A 112 36.07 -2.35 -23.08
CA PRO A 112 37.34 -2.70 -23.72
C PRO A 112 37.77 -4.13 -23.45
N TRP A 113 37.59 -4.64 -22.22
CA TRP A 113 37.88 -6.04 -21.89
C TRP A 113 37.03 -7.02 -22.72
N LEU A 114 35.75 -6.72 -22.90
CA LEU A 114 34.83 -7.56 -23.67
C LEU A 114 35.15 -7.51 -25.19
N GLN A 115 35.51 -6.33 -25.71
CA GLN A 115 35.95 -6.15 -27.09
C GLN A 115 37.24 -6.94 -27.38
N LEU A 116 38.19 -6.95 -26.45
CA LEU A 116 39.44 -7.71 -26.57
C LEU A 116 39.20 -9.23 -26.59
N ARG A 117 38.21 -9.72 -25.85
CA ARG A 117 37.91 -11.16 -25.72
C ARG A 117 37.03 -11.71 -26.84
N LEU A 118 36.18 -10.89 -27.44
CA LEU A 118 35.17 -11.31 -28.42
C LEU A 118 35.47 -10.82 -29.85
N ASN A 119 36.60 -10.13 -30.09
CA ASN A 119 37.00 -9.60 -31.41
C ASN A 119 35.90 -8.74 -32.09
N LEU A 120 35.13 -8.00 -31.30
CA LEU A 120 34.05 -7.14 -31.79
C LEU A 120 34.61 -5.80 -32.29
N SER A 121 33.99 -5.21 -33.32
CA SER A 121 34.32 -3.87 -33.80
C SER A 121 34.16 -2.82 -32.68
N PRO A 122 34.94 -1.71 -32.70
CA PRO A 122 34.91 -0.71 -31.64
C PRO A 122 33.52 -0.06 -31.57
N VAL A 123 32.76 -0.36 -30.53
CA VAL A 123 31.52 0.33 -30.20
C VAL A 123 31.86 1.36 -29.13
N SER A 124 31.83 2.64 -29.48
CA SER A 124 31.94 3.74 -28.54
C SER A 124 30.56 4.01 -27.93
N LEU A 125 30.44 3.87 -26.60
CA LEU A 125 29.23 4.27 -25.89
C LEU A 125 29.05 5.80 -26.00
N PRO A 126 27.80 6.31 -26.09
CA PRO A 126 27.55 7.74 -26.13
C PRO A 126 28.03 8.38 -24.83
N ASN A 127 28.79 9.48 -24.91
CA ASN A 127 29.23 10.21 -23.73
C ASN A 127 28.02 10.92 -23.10
N ILE A 128 27.42 10.31 -22.08
CA ILE A 128 26.29 10.88 -21.36
C ILE A 128 26.85 11.79 -20.27
N ASP A 129 26.43 13.05 -20.28
CA ASP A 129 26.81 14.02 -19.25
C ASP A 129 25.99 13.79 -17.97
N TRP A 130 26.42 12.79 -17.20
CA TRP A 130 25.74 12.35 -15.99
C TRP A 130 25.79 13.42 -14.89
N GLN A 131 26.79 14.30 -14.88
CA GLN A 131 26.91 15.34 -13.85
C GLN A 131 25.77 16.34 -13.91
N THR A 132 25.43 16.83 -15.10
CA THR A 132 24.31 17.77 -15.31
C THR A 132 22.97 17.07 -15.14
N SER A 133 22.78 15.91 -15.76
CA SER A 133 21.51 15.16 -15.68
C SER A 133 21.19 14.69 -14.25
N LEU A 134 22.19 14.19 -13.51
CA LEU A 134 22.00 13.71 -12.15
C LEU A 134 21.84 14.87 -11.18
N SER A 135 22.61 15.96 -11.29
CA SER A 135 22.46 17.11 -10.38
C SER A 135 21.10 17.81 -10.52
N GLU A 136 20.57 17.96 -11.74
CA GLU A 136 19.26 18.54 -11.99
C GLU A 136 18.13 17.68 -11.40
N HIS A 137 18.16 16.36 -11.63
CA HIS A 137 17.15 15.44 -11.09
C HIS A 137 17.31 15.21 -9.58
N TRP A 138 18.53 15.20 -9.05
CA TRP A 138 18.81 15.01 -7.63
C TRP A 138 18.43 16.24 -6.79
N GLN A 139 18.76 17.44 -7.28
CA GLN A 139 18.23 18.67 -6.67
C GLN A 139 16.71 18.71 -6.73
N SER A 140 16.07 18.18 -7.79
CA SER A 140 14.61 18.12 -7.84
C SER A 140 14.00 17.20 -6.76
N VAL A 141 14.67 16.09 -6.40
CA VAL A 141 14.25 15.18 -5.31
C VAL A 141 14.47 15.81 -3.94
N GLY A 142 15.62 16.47 -3.71
CA GLY A 142 15.85 17.26 -2.50
C GLY A 142 14.87 18.43 -2.38
N GLN A 143 14.57 19.08 -3.49
CA GLN A 143 13.52 20.07 -3.63
C GLN A 143 12.12 19.44 -3.70
N MET A 144 11.88 18.13 -3.70
CA MET A 144 10.51 17.64 -3.49
C MET A 144 10.05 17.95 -2.05
N THR A 145 10.98 18.08 -1.11
CA THR A 145 10.66 18.50 0.26
C THR A 145 10.26 19.99 0.36
N GLY A 146 10.83 20.87 -0.47
CA GLY A 146 10.54 22.32 -0.50
C GLY A 146 9.67 22.80 -1.69
N GLY A 147 9.68 22.07 -2.79
CA GLY A 147 9.08 22.37 -4.09
C GLY A 147 7.75 21.65 -4.32
N VAL A 148 7.33 20.75 -3.41
CA VAL A 148 5.90 20.53 -3.17
C VAL A 148 5.24 21.89 -2.97
N VAL A 149 5.80 22.79 -2.15
CA VAL A 149 5.27 24.15 -1.90
C VAL A 149 5.21 25.05 -3.15
N GLN A 150 6.04 24.80 -4.18
CA GLN A 150 6.08 25.63 -5.39
C GLN A 150 5.30 25.04 -6.58
N ARG A 151 5.23 23.70 -6.72
CA ARG A 151 4.22 23.03 -7.57
C ARG A 151 2.80 23.16 -7.00
N VAL A 152 2.69 23.51 -5.72
CA VAL A 152 1.45 23.79 -4.99
C VAL A 152 0.72 25.03 -5.52
N THR A 153 1.41 26.01 -6.11
CA THR A 153 0.79 27.30 -6.46
C THR A 153 -0.09 27.25 -7.72
N THR A 154 0.15 26.32 -8.66
CA THR A 154 -0.60 26.22 -9.92
C THR A 154 -1.81 25.27 -9.90
N SER A 155 -2.00 24.50 -8.82
CA SER A 155 -3.12 23.54 -8.71
C SER A 155 -3.74 23.52 -7.30
N SER A 156 -4.14 24.69 -6.81
CA SER A 156 -4.78 24.85 -5.50
C SER A 156 -5.99 23.91 -5.30
N LEU A 157 -6.78 23.68 -6.35
CA LEU A 157 -7.89 22.73 -6.33
C LEU A 157 -7.43 21.26 -6.20
N ALA A 158 -6.36 20.86 -6.88
CA ALA A 158 -5.83 19.50 -6.79
C ALA A 158 -5.22 19.21 -5.42
N LEU A 159 -4.62 20.21 -4.78
CA LEU A 159 -4.12 20.08 -3.41
C LEU A 159 -5.24 19.95 -2.40
N ILE A 160 -6.29 20.77 -2.51
CA ILE A 160 -7.44 20.65 -1.61
C ILE A 160 -8.04 19.26 -1.77
N ALA A 161 -8.21 18.76 -3.00
CA ALA A 161 -8.67 17.40 -3.25
C ALA A 161 -7.73 16.33 -2.63
N THR A 162 -6.42 16.50 -2.78
CA THR A 162 -5.42 15.56 -2.22
C THR A 162 -5.41 15.59 -0.69
N LEU A 163 -5.44 16.78 -0.08
CA LEU A 163 -5.49 16.96 1.36
C LEU A 163 -6.79 16.43 1.95
N LEU A 164 -7.93 16.66 1.29
CA LEU A 164 -9.21 16.08 1.69
C LEU A 164 -9.16 14.56 1.61
N ASN A 165 -8.62 13.97 0.54
CA ASN A 165 -8.50 12.52 0.40
C ASN A 165 -7.57 11.94 1.49
N LEU A 166 -6.40 12.56 1.69
CA LEU A 166 -5.43 12.13 2.69
C LEU A 166 -5.96 12.29 4.13
N ALA A 167 -6.68 13.38 4.42
CA ALA A 167 -7.33 13.60 5.72
C ALA A 167 -8.52 12.66 5.93
N LEU A 168 -9.14 12.16 4.86
CA LEU A 168 -10.20 11.17 4.96
C LEU A 168 -9.68 9.85 5.55
N ILE A 169 -8.46 9.43 5.22
CA ILE A 169 -7.87 8.17 5.69
C ILE A 169 -7.89 8.05 7.22
N PRO A 170 -7.29 8.97 8.01
CA PRO A 170 -7.28 8.86 9.46
C PRO A 170 -8.69 9.00 10.05
N VAL A 171 -9.55 9.85 9.47
CA VAL A 171 -10.94 10.00 9.93
C VAL A 171 -11.69 8.68 9.75
N VAL A 172 -11.66 8.11 8.55
CA VAL A 172 -12.35 6.87 8.22
C VAL A 172 -11.77 5.70 9.02
N ALA A 173 -10.45 5.61 9.18
CA ALA A 173 -9.81 4.62 10.03
C ALA A 173 -10.31 4.70 11.49
N PHE A 174 -10.38 5.90 12.06
CA PHE A 174 -10.86 6.11 13.43
C PHE A 174 -12.31 5.64 13.60
N TYR A 175 -13.20 6.05 12.69
CA TYR A 175 -14.61 5.65 12.75
C TYR A 175 -14.81 4.15 12.50
N LEU A 176 -14.11 3.58 11.52
CA LEU A 176 -14.15 2.14 11.23
C LEU A 176 -13.65 1.31 12.41
N MET A 177 -12.58 1.75 13.08
CA MET A 177 -12.04 1.06 14.25
C MET A 177 -13.00 1.15 15.44
N ARG A 178 -13.64 2.31 15.63
CA ARG A 178 -14.63 2.49 16.70
C ARG A 178 -15.86 1.63 16.50
N ASP A 179 -16.39 1.58 15.29
CA ASP A 179 -17.67 0.94 15.00
C ASP A 179 -17.49 -0.45 14.36
N TRP A 180 -16.27 -1.00 14.42
CA TRP A 180 -15.86 -2.23 13.74
C TRP A 180 -16.79 -3.41 14.02
N ASP A 181 -17.07 -3.70 15.29
CA ASP A 181 -17.92 -4.84 15.68
C ASP A 181 -19.33 -4.73 15.14
N ILE A 182 -19.90 -3.52 15.19
CA ILE A 182 -21.26 -3.25 14.71
C ILE A 182 -21.30 -3.44 13.19
N MET A 183 -20.29 -2.94 12.48
CA MET A 183 -20.17 -3.07 11.03
C MET A 183 -19.97 -4.52 10.61
N MET A 184 -19.08 -5.26 11.28
CA MET A 184 -18.81 -6.66 11.00
C MET A 184 -20.03 -7.54 11.29
N ALA A 185 -20.72 -7.30 12.41
CA ALA A 185 -21.98 -7.99 12.72
C ALA A 185 -23.07 -7.71 11.69
N GLY A 186 -23.15 -6.47 11.16
CA GLY A 186 -24.01 -6.12 10.05
C GLY A 186 -23.64 -6.85 8.75
N LEU A 187 -22.34 -6.93 8.45
CA LEU A 187 -21.82 -7.62 7.27
C LEU A 187 -22.12 -9.12 7.32
N LEU A 188 -21.93 -9.76 8.47
CA LEU A 188 -22.23 -11.17 8.69
C LEU A 188 -23.72 -11.50 8.54
N ARG A 189 -24.62 -10.54 8.83
CA ARG A 189 -26.07 -10.72 8.62
C ARG A 189 -26.49 -10.74 7.15
N LEU A 190 -25.67 -10.22 6.25
CA LEU A 190 -25.90 -10.28 4.80
C LEU A 190 -25.56 -11.68 4.23
N VAL A 191 -24.77 -12.47 4.96
CA VAL A 191 -24.42 -13.83 4.55
C VAL A 191 -25.64 -14.74 4.76
N PRO A 192 -26.07 -15.51 3.74
CA PRO A 192 -27.13 -16.49 3.89
C PRO A 192 -26.81 -17.47 5.02
N ARG A 193 -27.78 -17.72 5.91
CA ARG A 193 -27.62 -18.58 7.11
C ARG A 193 -27.01 -19.95 6.82
N ALA A 194 -27.22 -20.49 5.62
CA ALA A 194 -26.67 -21.78 5.21
C ALA A 194 -25.13 -21.81 5.21
N TRP A 195 -24.47 -20.68 4.93
CA TRP A 195 -23.01 -20.60 4.76
C TRP A 195 -22.33 -19.83 5.90
N ALA A 196 -23.11 -19.25 6.81
CA ALA A 196 -22.59 -18.42 7.90
C ALA A 196 -21.59 -19.17 8.80
N GLY A 197 -21.84 -20.45 9.10
CA GLY A 197 -20.92 -21.28 9.87
C GLY A 197 -19.59 -21.49 9.16
N THR A 198 -19.61 -21.93 7.89
CA THR A 198 -18.41 -22.14 7.09
C THR A 198 -17.58 -20.87 6.93
N VAL A 199 -18.22 -19.72 6.72
CA VAL A 199 -17.54 -18.43 6.62
C VAL A 199 -16.89 -18.06 7.96
N ALA A 200 -17.58 -18.23 9.08
CA ALA A 200 -17.02 -17.94 10.40
C ALA A 200 -15.81 -18.84 10.72
N ASP A 201 -15.89 -20.12 10.39
CA ASP A 201 -14.79 -21.07 10.61
C ASP A 201 -13.56 -20.71 9.77
N SER A 202 -13.76 -20.39 8.47
CA SER A 202 -12.66 -19.96 7.59
C SER A 202 -12.01 -18.65 8.04
N VAL A 203 -12.80 -17.69 8.53
CA VAL A 203 -12.28 -16.42 9.06
C VAL A 203 -11.46 -16.65 10.33
N SER A 204 -11.94 -17.52 11.22
CA SER A 204 -11.24 -17.89 12.45
C SER A 204 -9.90 -18.57 12.17
N GLU A 205 -9.88 -19.53 11.24
CA GLU A 205 -8.65 -20.22 10.82
C GLU A 205 -7.64 -19.24 10.21
N ALA A 206 -8.09 -18.35 9.32
CA ALA A 206 -7.25 -17.30 8.73
C ALA A 206 -6.67 -16.36 9.80
N HIS A 207 -7.47 -15.98 10.80
CA HIS A 207 -7.01 -15.14 11.90
C HIS A 207 -5.95 -15.85 12.75
N GLY A 208 -6.12 -17.13 13.05
CA GLY A 208 -5.14 -17.94 13.77
C GLY A 208 -3.79 -18.04 13.04
N VAL A 209 -3.81 -18.26 11.72
CA VAL A 209 -2.59 -18.26 10.89
C VAL A 209 -1.93 -16.88 10.89
N LEU A 210 -2.72 -15.80 10.77
CA LEU A 210 -2.20 -14.43 10.77
C LEU A 210 -1.56 -14.07 12.11
N GLU A 211 -2.16 -14.46 13.24
CA GLU A 211 -1.58 -14.23 14.57
C GLU A 211 -0.26 -14.97 14.75
N ALA A 212 -0.19 -16.24 14.31
CA ALA A 212 1.04 -17.02 14.34
C ALA A 212 2.15 -16.40 13.47
N PHE A 213 1.80 -15.93 12.27
CA PHE A 213 2.74 -15.25 11.37
C PHE A 213 3.26 -13.94 11.96
N LEU A 214 2.37 -13.09 12.49
CA LEU A 214 2.76 -11.83 13.14
C LEU A 214 3.67 -12.07 14.35
N ARG A 215 3.35 -13.07 15.19
CA ARG A 215 4.21 -13.43 16.32
C ARG A 215 5.59 -13.90 15.84
N GLY A 216 5.64 -14.72 14.79
CA GLY A 216 6.90 -15.16 14.17
C GLY A 216 7.72 -13.96 13.64
N GLN A 217 7.08 -13.07 12.89
CA GLN A 217 7.73 -11.90 12.32
C GLN A 217 8.27 -10.95 13.39
N LEU A 218 7.53 -10.72 14.47
CA LEU A 218 8.00 -9.88 15.59
C LEU A 218 9.22 -10.47 16.29
N VAL A 219 9.28 -11.79 16.47
CA VAL A 219 10.46 -12.48 17.02
C VAL A 219 11.66 -12.32 16.09
N VAL A 220 11.45 -12.45 14.77
CA VAL A 220 12.51 -12.23 13.77
C VAL A 220 13.00 -10.79 13.78
N MET A 221 12.10 -9.81 13.82
CA MET A 221 12.45 -8.38 13.90
C MET A 221 13.21 -8.06 15.19
N ALA A 222 12.81 -8.63 16.33
CA ALA A 222 13.52 -8.47 17.59
C ALA A 222 14.94 -9.08 17.54
N ALA A 223 15.08 -10.28 16.95
CA ALA A 223 16.38 -10.92 16.77
C ALA A 223 17.30 -10.10 15.86
N GLN A 224 16.78 -9.57 14.74
CA GLN A 224 17.53 -8.68 13.84
C GLN A 224 17.94 -7.38 14.54
N ALA A 225 17.04 -6.75 15.31
CA ALA A 225 17.34 -5.54 16.05
C ALA A 225 18.46 -5.74 17.08
N LEU A 226 18.44 -6.87 17.80
CA LEU A 226 19.51 -7.21 18.74
C LEU A 226 20.83 -7.47 18.00
N MET A 227 20.81 -8.22 16.89
CA MET A 227 22.00 -8.45 16.07
C MET A 227 22.65 -7.15 15.59
N TYR A 228 21.86 -6.24 15.00
CA TYR A 228 22.37 -4.95 14.51
C TYR A 228 22.74 -3.97 15.64
N SER A 229 22.22 -4.16 16.85
CA SER A 229 22.59 -3.31 17.99
C SER A 229 23.90 -3.74 18.67
N PHE A 230 24.28 -5.02 18.59
CA PHE A 230 25.47 -5.55 19.23
C PHE A 230 26.63 -5.87 18.27
N GLY A 231 26.36 -5.95 16.96
CA GLY A 231 27.35 -6.15 15.90
C GLY A 231 27.50 -4.91 15.04
#